data_AF-A0A923CXL8-F1
#
_entry.id   AF-A0A923CXL8-F1
#
_cell.length_a   1.000
_cell.length_b   1.000
_cell.length_c   1.000
_cell.angle_alpha   90.00
_cell.angle_beta   90.00
_cell.angle_gamma   90.00
#
_symmetry.space_group_name_H-M   'P 1'
#
loop_
_entity.id
_entity.type
_entity.pdbx_description
1 polymer ?
#
loop_
_entity_poly.entity_id
_entity_poly.type
_entity_poly.pdbx_seq_one_letter_code
_entity_poly.pdbx_strand_id
1 'polypeptide(L)'
;MRMQADELCQGVGEEYLLLLRDYVHGSALDAASAVRERLAAMPDESLGDPDKVAVALGYPPSVQSTEDHVHARGYRLLRRVPGLPASVVERLVDRFDGVPGLLQAGEAQLDDVDGVGSHRARSISETLRRLRRNVAL
;
A
#
# COMPACT_ATOMS: atom_id res chain seq x y z
N MET A 1 -20.76 16.68 -19.19
CA MET A 1 -19.58 17.09 -18.39
C MET A 1 -19.43 16.31 -17.09
N ARG A 2 -20.49 16.06 -16.29
CA ARG A 2 -20.36 15.24 -15.06
C ARG A 2 -19.85 13.82 -15.31
N MET A 3 -20.29 13.18 -16.40
CA MET A 3 -19.81 11.85 -16.83
C MET A 3 -18.31 11.80 -17.18
N GLN A 4 -17.76 12.86 -17.79
CA GLN A 4 -16.32 12.93 -18.09
C GLN A 4 -15.49 13.13 -16.82
N ALA A 5 -16.00 13.91 -15.86
CA ALA A 5 -15.38 14.04 -14.55
C ALA A 5 -15.45 12.72 -13.77
N ASP A 6 -16.59 12.03 -13.80
CA ASP A 6 -16.77 10.73 -13.14
C ASP A 6 -15.87 9.65 -13.76
N GLU A 7 -15.70 9.61 -15.09
CA GLU A 7 -14.72 8.73 -15.77
C GLU A 7 -13.28 9.05 -15.38
N LEU A 8 -12.91 10.34 -15.30
CA LEU A 8 -11.57 10.74 -14.86
C LEU A 8 -11.30 10.39 -13.39
N CYS A 9 -12.34 10.32 -12.56
CA CYS A 9 -12.25 9.98 -11.15
C CYS A 9 -12.46 8.49 -10.86
N GLN A 10 -12.75 7.65 -11.87
CA GLN A 10 -12.88 6.21 -11.67
C GLN A 10 -11.57 5.62 -11.14
N GLY A 11 -11.66 4.80 -10.09
CA GLY A 11 -10.51 4.14 -9.47
C GLY A 11 -9.72 5.01 -8.48
N VAL A 12 -9.87 6.34 -8.49
CA VAL A 12 -9.15 7.25 -7.56
C VAL A 12 -9.46 6.92 -6.10
N GLY A 13 -10.73 6.66 -5.77
CA GLY A 13 -11.13 6.31 -4.41
C GLY A 13 -10.52 4.98 -3.93
N GLU A 14 -10.34 4.03 -4.85
CA GLU A 14 -9.74 2.74 -4.53
C GLU A 14 -8.22 2.82 -4.40
N GLU A 15 -7.57 3.58 -5.28
CA GLU A 15 -6.14 3.88 -5.17
C GLU A 15 -5.83 4.64 -3.88
N TYR A 16 -6.71 5.56 -3.48
CA TYR A 16 -6.58 6.27 -2.20
C TYR A 16 -6.69 5.33 -1.00
N LEU A 17 -7.63 4.37 -1.02
CA LEU A 17 -7.72 3.36 0.03
C LEU A 17 -6.46 2.48 0.08
N LEU A 18 -5.95 2.06 -1.07
CA LEU A 18 -4.70 1.28 -1.13
C LEU A 18 -3.49 2.09 -0.63
N LEU A 19 -3.44 3.40 -0.90
CA LEU A 19 -2.43 4.29 -0.33
C LEU A 19 -2.51 4.32 1.19
N LEU A 20 -3.71 4.47 1.76
CA LEU A 20 -3.87 4.44 3.22
C LEU A 20 -3.46 3.09 3.79
N ARG A 21 -3.84 1.98 3.14
CA ARG A 21 -3.43 0.63 3.56
C ARG A 21 -1.91 0.43 3.54
N ASP A 22 -1.18 1.14 2.69
CA ASP A 22 0.29 1.10 2.70
C ASP A 22 0.92 1.73 3.94
N TYR A 23 0.23 2.64 4.64
CA TYR A 23 0.83 3.50 5.66
C TYR A 23 0.09 3.56 7.00
N VAL A 24 -1.12 3.03 7.14
CA VAL A 24 -1.81 3.00 8.44
C VAL A 24 -1.04 2.16 9.45
N HIS A 25 -0.98 2.62 10.70
CA HIS A 25 -0.41 1.89 11.82
C HIS A 25 -1.48 0.93 12.41
N GLY A 26 -1.20 -0.38 12.50
CA GLY A 26 -2.16 -1.42 12.94
C GLY A 26 -2.62 -2.40 11.83
N SER A 27 -3.43 -3.41 12.17
CA SER A 27 -3.87 -4.44 11.20
C SER A 27 -4.97 -3.93 10.27
N ALA A 28 -4.85 -4.30 8.99
CA ALA A 28 -5.41 -3.58 7.86
C ALA A 28 -6.64 -4.28 7.27
N LEU A 29 -7.83 -3.72 7.51
CA LEU A 29 -8.89 -3.60 6.49
C LEU A 29 -9.89 -2.52 6.91
N ASP A 30 -10.39 -2.60 8.14
CA ASP A 30 -11.37 -1.63 8.69
C ASP A 30 -10.73 -0.28 9.04
N ALA A 31 -9.43 -0.29 9.33
CA ALA A 31 -8.69 0.92 9.68
C ALA A 31 -8.57 1.91 8.52
N ALA A 32 -8.42 1.47 7.26
CA ALA A 32 -8.18 2.38 6.14
C ALA A 32 -9.39 3.26 5.82
N SER A 33 -10.60 2.70 5.86
CA SER A 33 -11.85 3.47 5.68
C SER A 33 -12.08 4.45 6.83
N ALA A 34 -11.85 4.02 8.08
CA ALA A 34 -11.97 4.89 9.25
C ALA A 34 -10.94 6.03 9.24
N VAL A 35 -9.71 5.73 8.82
CA VAL A 35 -8.64 6.72 8.66
C VAL A 35 -8.96 7.69 7.53
N ARG A 36 -9.54 7.21 6.43
CA ARG A 36 -10.02 8.08 5.34
C ARG A 36 -11.04 9.10 5.85
N GLU A 37 -12.02 8.64 6.61
CA GLU A 37 -13.06 9.51 7.21
C GLU A 37 -12.45 10.51 8.19
N ARG A 38 -11.48 10.08 9.00
CA ARG A 38 -10.75 10.94 9.93
C ARG A 38 -9.98 12.05 9.21
N LEU A 39 -9.24 11.69 8.16
CA LEU A 39 -8.50 12.65 7.33
C LEU A 39 -9.47 13.62 6.63
N ALA A 40 -10.60 13.14 6.12
CA ALA A 40 -11.61 13.98 5.49
C ALA A 40 -12.30 14.96 6.46
N ALA A 41 -12.32 14.65 7.76
CA ALA A 41 -12.86 15.52 8.80
C ALA A 41 -11.84 16.50 9.39
N MET A 42 -10.56 16.41 9.00
CA MET A 42 -9.53 17.34 9.47
C MET A 42 -9.66 18.71 8.79
N PRO A 43 -9.37 19.81 9.51
CA PRO A 43 -9.19 21.12 8.89
C PRO A 43 -8.02 21.12 7.90
N ASP A 44 -8.11 21.89 6.83
CA ASP A 44 -7.07 21.99 5.78
C ASP A 44 -5.70 22.37 6.37
N GLU A 45 -5.67 23.26 7.38
CA GLU A 45 -4.43 23.68 8.05
C GLU A 45 -3.78 22.52 8.82
N SER A 46 -4.56 21.53 9.24
CA SER A 46 -4.08 20.34 9.93
C SER A 46 -3.60 19.25 8.97
N LEU A 47 -4.07 19.25 7.71
CA LEU A 47 -3.57 18.34 6.68
C LEU A 47 -2.15 18.72 6.22
N GLY A 48 -1.78 19.99 6.34
CA GLY A 48 -0.42 20.48 6.08
C GLY A 48 0.61 20.15 7.17
N ASP A 49 0.18 19.59 8.30
CA ASP A 49 1.01 19.26 9.45
C ASP A 49 1.30 17.74 9.49
N PRO A 50 2.54 17.30 9.16
CA PRO A 50 2.88 15.89 9.09
C PRO A 50 2.65 15.13 10.40
N ASP A 51 2.82 15.78 11.55
CA ASP A 51 2.64 15.14 12.86
C ASP A 51 1.16 14.83 13.10
N LYS A 52 0.27 15.76 12.73
CA LYS A 52 -1.18 15.54 12.82
C LYS A 52 -1.64 14.45 11.86
N VAL A 53 -1.08 14.40 10.65
CA VAL A 53 -1.36 13.34 9.68
C VAL A 53 -0.86 11.99 10.18
N ALA A 54 0.33 11.91 10.79
CA ALA A 54 0.84 10.67 11.38
C ALA A 54 -0.07 10.16 12.51
N VAL A 55 -0.54 11.03 13.40
CA VAL A 55 -1.51 10.68 14.44
C VAL A 55 -2.83 10.21 13.81
N ALA A 56 -3.31 10.86 12.74
CA ALA A 56 -4.51 10.44 12.04
C ALA A 56 -4.36 9.03 11.40
N LEU A 57 -3.17 8.70 10.91
CA LEU A 57 -2.80 7.37 10.40
C LEU A 57 -2.61 6.30 11.49
N GLY A 58 -2.66 6.69 12.77
CA GLY A 58 -2.60 5.80 13.93
C GLY A 58 -1.21 5.68 14.57
N TYR A 59 -0.23 6.47 14.15
CA TYR A 59 1.09 6.49 14.79
C TYR A 59 1.03 7.21 16.14
N PRO A 60 1.80 6.76 17.15
CA PRO A 60 1.84 7.44 18.43
C PRO A 60 2.47 8.84 18.28
N PRO A 61 2.02 9.84 19.06
CA PRO A 61 2.57 11.21 19.00
C PRO A 61 4.07 11.28 19.31
N SER A 62 4.62 10.27 19.99
CA SER A 62 6.03 10.17 20.37
C SER A 62 6.95 9.67 19.25
N VAL A 63 6.43 9.35 18.06
CA VAL A 63 7.26 9.16 16.85
C VAL A 63 7.71 10.54 16.33
N GLN A 64 8.29 11.34 17.23
CA GLN A 64 8.87 12.67 16.97
C GLN A 64 10.36 12.56 16.60
N SER A 65 10.84 11.33 16.41
CA SER A 65 12.21 11.03 16.01
C SER A 65 12.17 10.39 14.64
N THR A 66 12.56 11.19 13.65
CA THR A 66 12.77 10.93 12.22
C THR A 66 13.74 9.77 11.91
N GLU A 67 13.84 8.76 12.78
CA GLU A 67 14.72 7.59 12.61
C GLU A 67 13.98 6.34 12.11
N ASP A 68 12.66 6.25 12.31
CA ASP A 68 11.85 5.17 11.74
C ASP A 68 11.33 5.56 10.35
N HIS A 69 12.06 5.14 9.32
CA HIS A 69 11.59 5.23 7.95
C HIS A 69 10.36 4.32 7.76
N VAL A 70 9.16 4.92 7.63
CA VAL A 70 7.96 4.18 7.27
C VAL A 70 8.03 3.77 5.80
N HIS A 71 8.08 2.47 5.55
CA HIS A 71 7.99 1.90 4.21
C HIS A 71 6.53 1.55 3.89
N ALA A 72 6.14 1.77 2.63
CA ALA A 72 4.86 1.29 2.13
C ALA A 72 4.77 -0.23 2.33
N ARG A 73 3.63 -0.72 2.81
CA ARG A 73 3.38 -2.17 3.02
C ARG A 73 3.35 -2.98 1.71
N GLY A 74 2.98 -2.37 0.58
CA GLY A 74 3.07 -2.96 -0.75
C GLY A 74 1.73 -3.29 -1.41
N TYR A 75 0.59 -2.87 -0.83
CA TYR A 75 -0.73 -3.07 -1.41
C TYR A 75 -0.87 -2.45 -2.79
N ARG A 76 -0.42 -1.20 -2.97
CA ARG A 76 -0.43 -0.54 -4.28
C ARG A 76 0.53 -1.18 -5.28
N LEU A 77 1.64 -1.72 -4.80
CA LEU A 77 2.63 -2.40 -5.64
C LEU A 77 2.06 -3.72 -6.19
N LEU A 78 1.48 -4.53 -5.31
CA LEU A 78 0.88 -5.83 -5.63
C LEU A 78 -0.39 -5.70 -6.47
N ARG A 79 -1.15 -4.60 -6.33
CA ARG A 79 -2.30 -4.26 -7.20
C ARG A 79 -1.95 -4.23 -8.69
N ARG A 80 -0.70 -3.97 -9.04
CA ARG A 80 -0.22 -3.93 -10.43
C ARG A 80 0.03 -5.32 -11.02
N VAL A 81 -0.04 -6.38 -10.22
CA VAL A 81 0.06 -7.77 -10.67
C VAL A 81 -1.33 -8.24 -11.13
N PRO A 82 -1.51 -8.59 -12.42
CA PRO A 82 -2.81 -9.00 -12.94
C PRO A 82 -3.35 -10.27 -12.26
N GLY A 83 -4.62 -10.25 -11.86
CA GLY A 83 -5.33 -11.44 -11.38
C GLY A 83 -4.90 -11.93 -9.99
N LEU A 84 -4.21 -11.11 -9.20
CA LEU A 84 -3.79 -11.48 -7.85
C LEU A 84 -4.96 -11.35 -6.86
N PRO A 85 -5.42 -12.43 -6.20
CA PRO A 85 -6.53 -12.36 -5.24
C PRO A 85 -6.17 -11.53 -4.01
N ALA A 86 -7.14 -10.80 -3.43
CA ALA A 86 -6.91 -9.97 -2.25
C ALA A 86 -6.34 -10.75 -1.06
N SER A 87 -6.80 -11.97 -0.81
CA SER A 87 -6.27 -12.82 0.27
C SER A 87 -4.81 -13.23 0.05
N VAL A 88 -4.33 -13.30 -1.20
CA VAL A 88 -2.92 -13.52 -1.51
C VAL A 88 -2.12 -12.23 -1.27
N VAL A 89 -2.68 -11.06 -1.62
CA VAL A 89 -2.07 -9.76 -1.35
C VAL A 89 -1.81 -9.59 0.15
N GLU A 90 -2.80 -9.86 1.02
CA GLU A 90 -2.60 -9.77 2.48
C GLU A 90 -1.41 -10.60 2.95
N ARG A 91 -1.35 -11.87 2.55
CA ARG A 91 -0.28 -12.78 2.98
C ARG A 91 1.09 -12.38 2.47
N LEU A 92 1.17 -11.82 1.25
CA LEU A 92 2.43 -11.30 0.71
C LEU A 92 2.88 -10.07 1.50
N VAL A 93 1.98 -9.15 1.82
CA VAL A 93 2.28 -7.97 2.65
C VAL A 93 2.78 -8.41 4.03
N ASP A 94 2.08 -9.34 4.67
CA ASP A 94 2.44 -9.84 6.01
C ASP A 94 3.77 -10.62 6.00
N ARG A 95 4.07 -11.36 4.92
CA ARG A 95 5.29 -12.18 4.82
C ARG A 95 6.55 -11.36 4.57
N PHE A 96 6.46 -10.30 3.75
CA PHE A 96 7.64 -9.60 3.23
C PHE A 96 7.88 -8.23 3.89
N ASP A 97 7.04 -7.84 4.85
CA ASP A 97 7.23 -6.66 5.70
C ASP A 97 7.53 -5.38 4.90
N GLY A 98 6.72 -5.14 3.87
CA GLY A 98 6.79 -3.94 3.06
C GLY A 98 7.45 -4.08 1.68
N VAL A 99 7.45 -2.96 0.96
CA VAL A 99 8.01 -2.85 -0.39
C VAL A 99 9.48 -3.29 -0.48
N PRO A 100 10.39 -2.93 0.45
CA PRO A 100 11.78 -3.39 0.38
C PRO A 100 11.91 -4.92 0.35
N GLY A 101 11.19 -5.63 1.22
CA GLY A 101 11.22 -7.09 1.25
C GLY A 101 10.57 -7.71 0.01
N LEU A 102 9.45 -7.15 -0.47
CA LEU A 102 8.82 -7.59 -1.71
C LEU A 102 9.75 -7.46 -2.93
N LEU A 103 10.52 -6.37 -3.01
CA LEU A 103 11.45 -6.13 -4.12
C LEU A 103 12.72 -7.01 -4.07
N GLN A 104 13.04 -7.57 -2.90
CA GLN A 104 14.16 -8.49 -2.70
C GLN A 104 13.73 -9.97 -2.80
N ALA A 105 12.42 -10.25 -2.71
CA ALA A 105 11.88 -11.60 -2.76
C ALA A 105 12.22 -12.33 -4.07
N GLY A 106 12.80 -13.52 -3.95
CA GLY A 106 13.00 -14.44 -5.07
C GLY A 106 11.72 -15.19 -5.45
N GLU A 107 11.65 -15.72 -6.66
CA GLU A 107 10.49 -16.49 -7.15
C GLU A 107 10.14 -17.67 -6.24
N ALA A 108 11.14 -18.38 -5.70
CA ALA A 108 10.90 -19.48 -4.77
C ALA A 108 10.26 -19.03 -3.44
N GLN A 109 10.64 -17.85 -2.93
CA GLN A 109 10.05 -17.31 -1.69
C GLN A 109 8.61 -16.83 -1.92
N LEU A 110 8.32 -16.32 -3.12
CA LEU A 110 6.97 -15.94 -3.52
C LEU A 110 6.08 -17.17 -3.68
N ASP A 111 6.61 -18.26 -4.27
CA ASP A 111 5.90 -19.53 -4.46
C ASP A 111 5.51 -20.19 -3.14
N ASP A 112 6.35 -20.06 -2.11
CA ASP A 112 6.14 -20.57 -0.74
C ASP A 112 4.94 -19.92 -0.01
N VAL A 113 4.45 -18.77 -0.49
CA VAL A 113 3.28 -18.12 0.08
C VAL A 113 2.01 -18.79 -0.42
N ASP A 114 1.28 -19.44 0.49
CA ASP A 114 0.19 -20.39 0.22
C ASP A 114 -0.62 -20.15 -1.09
N GLY A 115 -1.37 -19.10 -1.33
CA GLY A 115 -2.20 -19.00 -2.55
C GLY A 115 -1.45 -18.59 -3.82
N VAL A 116 -0.12 -18.52 -3.85
CA VAL A 116 0.66 -18.01 -4.99
C VAL A 116 0.83 -19.10 -6.05
N GLY A 117 1.65 -20.11 -5.83
CA GLY A 117 1.98 -21.11 -6.85
C GLY A 117 2.90 -20.55 -7.95
N SER A 118 3.64 -21.44 -8.64
CA SER A 118 4.81 -21.05 -9.42
C SER A 118 4.51 -20.09 -10.57
N HIS A 119 3.33 -20.20 -11.20
CA HIS A 119 2.91 -19.27 -12.26
C HIS A 119 2.71 -17.84 -11.74
N ARG A 120 2.01 -17.66 -10.60
CA ARG A 120 1.83 -16.33 -10.01
C ARG A 120 3.14 -15.80 -9.45
N ALA A 121 3.99 -16.64 -8.86
CA ALA A 121 5.30 -16.25 -8.36
C ALA A 121 6.15 -15.59 -9.46
N ARG A 122 6.17 -16.20 -10.66
CA ARG A 122 6.83 -15.62 -11.84
C ARG A 122 6.21 -14.29 -12.26
N SER A 123 4.87 -14.21 -12.35
CA SER A 123 4.16 -12.99 -12.75
C SER A 123 4.39 -11.82 -11.77
N ILE A 124 4.41 -12.10 -10.47
CA ILE A 124 4.73 -11.14 -9.41
C ILE A 124 6.17 -10.65 -9.62
N SER A 125 7.13 -11.58 -9.65
CA SER A 125 8.56 -11.29 -9.81
C SER A 125 8.85 -10.42 -11.05
N GLU A 126 8.30 -10.77 -12.21
CA GLU A 126 8.45 -9.98 -13.44
C GLU A 126 7.86 -8.58 -13.32
N THR A 127 6.68 -8.45 -12.73
CA THR A 127 6.03 -7.15 -12.50
C THR A 127 6.87 -6.28 -11.56
N LEU A 128 7.34 -6.83 -10.43
CA LEU A 128 8.16 -6.13 -9.46
C LEU A 128 9.51 -5.69 -10.08
N ARG A 129 10.17 -6.56 -10.84
CA ARG A 129 11.39 -6.23 -11.60
C ARG A 129 11.16 -5.12 -12.61
N ARG A 130 10.03 -5.12 -13.33
CA ARG A 130 9.67 -4.05 -14.27
C ARG A 130 9.47 -2.72 -13.54
N LEU A 131 8.77 -2.72 -12.40
CA LEU A 131 8.50 -1.52 -11.63
C LEU A 131 9.78 -0.92 -11.03
N ARG A 132 10.70 -1.75 -10.53
CA ARG A 132 12.00 -1.28 -10.04
C ARG A 132 12.81 -0.55 -11.11
N ARG A 133 12.77 -1.04 -12.36
CA ARG A 133 13.46 -0.40 -13.49
C ARG A 133 12.87 0.96 -13.86
N ASN A 134 11.57 1.16 -13.67
CA ASN A 134 10.89 2.41 -14.04
C ASN A 134 11.06 3.53 -13.00
N VAL A 135 11.46 3.18 -11.77
CA VAL A 135 11.66 4.14 -10.66
C VAL A 135 13.14 4.48 -10.46
N ALA A 136 14.05 3.61 -10.90
CA ALA A 136 15.48 3.90 -10.91
C ALA A 136 15.78 4.99 -11.95
N LEU A 137 16.15 6.19 -11.49
CA LEU A 137 16.84 7.21 -12.29
C LEU A 137 18.19 6.68 -12.80
#